data_AF-A0A961FVX5-F1
#
_entry.id   AF-A0A961FVX5-F1
#
_cell.length_a   1.000
_cell.length_b   1.000
_cell.length_c   1.000
_cell.angle_alpha   90.00
_cell.angle_beta   90.00
_cell.angle_gamma   90.00
#
_symmetry.space_group_name_H-M   'P 1'
#
loop_
_entity.id
_entity.type
_entity.pdbx_description
1 polymer ?
#
loop_
_entity_poly.entity_id
_entity_poly.type
_entity_poly.pdbx_seq_one_letter_code
_entity_poly.pdbx_strand_id
1 'polypeptide(L)'
;MNQRLATAASLAALLVGLNLPPARAAEGFEWKDTAGKFVDLLHDGRPVARYVHERIDLSSPERREETYKPFHHVYDWEGKSFITKGPGGKYTHHRGIYFGFSKTGYTDASGKAQTVDIWHCKPGKDGQPGTHQTHEEFLEQTADAESATQRLRIAWHGNDGAVFANEERTLRFSFDAAGGLVVDFSSTLTPVAGEVTVDGDPQHAGFHFRASNEVAENTAKQTYYIRPKTGKDAPGKTINWDAKNDSDSTRDLPWKAMSFVVGGKRYTTVYLDRPQNPKPARFSERDYGRFGSYFVAKATEGAPLNVNYRLVIAPGERTMEDCDSLSAAFLK
;
A
#
# COMPACT_ATOMS: atom_id res chain seq x y z
N MET A 1 -82.31 35.21 5.76
CA MET A 1 -81.35 35.37 6.87
C MET A 1 -81.28 34.05 7.61
N ASN A 2 -80.21 33.27 7.45
CA ASN A 2 -79.71 32.27 8.40
C ASN A 2 -78.51 31.52 7.78
N GLN A 3 -77.33 31.86 8.28
CA GLN A 3 -76.04 31.28 7.96
C GLN A 3 -75.98 29.82 8.45
N ARG A 4 -75.46 28.91 7.61
CA ARG A 4 -75.02 27.58 8.03
C ARG A 4 -73.52 27.65 8.31
N LEU A 5 -73.15 27.51 9.58
CA LEU A 5 -71.78 27.35 10.06
C LEU A 5 -71.29 25.94 9.71
N ALA A 6 -70.16 25.87 9.00
CA ALA A 6 -69.40 24.65 8.77
C ALA A 6 -68.37 24.47 9.90
N THR A 7 -68.47 23.37 10.65
CA THR A 7 -67.48 22.95 11.65
C THR A 7 -66.29 22.29 10.97
N ALA A 8 -65.09 22.86 11.13
CA ALA A 8 -63.83 22.27 10.72
C ALA A 8 -63.32 21.29 11.79
N ALA A 9 -63.08 20.03 11.40
CA ALA A 9 -62.40 19.05 12.25
C ALA A 9 -60.88 19.19 12.06
N SER A 10 -60.17 19.53 13.14
CA SER A 10 -58.70 19.56 13.15
C SER A 10 -58.15 18.17 13.46
N LEU A 11 -57.37 17.62 12.53
CA LEU A 11 -56.64 16.36 12.70
C LEU A 11 -55.28 16.68 13.36
N ALA A 12 -55.12 16.38 14.64
CA ALA A 12 -53.83 16.48 15.32
C ALA A 12 -52.98 15.24 14.99
N ALA A 13 -51.91 15.42 14.22
CA ALA A 13 -50.93 14.37 13.96
C ALA A 13 -50.01 14.21 15.18
N LEU A 14 -50.09 13.05 15.83
CA LEU A 14 -49.21 12.67 16.93
C LEU A 14 -47.85 12.23 16.35
N LEU A 15 -46.85 13.12 16.38
CA LEU A 15 -45.46 12.76 16.11
C LEU A 15 -44.91 11.92 17.28
N VAL A 16 -44.92 10.61 17.12
CA VAL A 16 -44.18 9.70 17.99
C VAL A 16 -42.69 9.83 17.64
N GLY A 17 -41.94 10.55 18.46
CA GLY A 17 -40.49 10.62 18.35
C GLY A 17 -39.88 9.24 18.67
N LEU A 18 -39.36 8.56 17.65
CA LEU A 18 -38.51 7.39 17.82
C LEU A 18 -37.19 7.86 18.44
N ASN A 19 -37.05 7.71 19.76
CA ASN A 19 -35.75 7.78 20.44
C ASN A 19 -34.93 6.55 20.05
N LEU A 20 -34.23 6.64 18.91
CA LEU A 20 -33.15 5.70 18.60
C LEU A 20 -32.04 5.90 19.64
N PRO A 21 -31.57 4.84 20.31
CA PRO A 21 -30.40 4.96 21.18
C PRO A 21 -29.22 5.49 20.35
N PRO A 22 -28.36 6.34 20.93
CA PRO A 22 -27.15 6.79 20.23
C PRO A 22 -26.38 5.55 19.78
N ALA A 23 -26.02 5.49 18.49
CA ALA A 23 -25.15 4.46 17.97
C ALA A 23 -23.88 4.48 18.82
N ARG A 24 -23.60 3.39 19.55
CA ARG A 24 -22.33 3.22 20.25
C ARG A 24 -21.25 3.32 19.18
N ALA A 25 -20.32 4.25 19.34
CA ALA A 25 -19.14 4.30 18.46
C ALA A 25 -18.50 2.91 18.52
N ALA A 26 -18.20 2.32 17.36
CA ALA A 26 -17.42 1.09 17.31
C ALA A 26 -16.13 1.33 18.10
N GLU A 27 -15.76 0.43 19.00
CA GLU A 27 -14.50 0.49 19.74
C GLU A 27 -13.50 -0.42 19.02
N GLY A 28 -12.32 0.10 18.69
CA GLY A 28 -11.26 -0.65 18.03
C GLY A 28 -11.35 -0.67 16.51
N PHE A 29 -10.70 -1.66 15.90
CA PHE A 29 -10.63 -1.80 14.46
C PHE A 29 -11.89 -2.46 13.86
N GLU A 30 -12.26 -2.02 12.66
CA GLU A 30 -13.38 -2.56 11.90
C GLU A 30 -13.08 -2.54 10.40
N TRP A 31 -13.49 -3.57 9.67
CA TRP A 31 -13.43 -3.62 8.21
C TRP A 31 -14.78 -3.25 7.60
N LYS A 32 -14.77 -2.31 6.65
CA LYS A 32 -15.96 -1.91 5.88
C LYS A 32 -15.73 -2.13 4.40
N ASP A 33 -16.39 -3.15 3.87
CA ASP A 33 -16.29 -3.52 2.46
C ASP A 33 -17.17 -2.64 1.56
N THR A 34 -16.60 -2.21 0.44
CA THR A 34 -17.32 -1.77 -0.75
C THR A 34 -17.06 -2.80 -1.84
N ALA A 35 -17.98 -3.77 -1.93
CA ALA A 35 -17.81 -5.00 -2.70
C ALA A 35 -17.23 -4.75 -4.10
N GLY A 36 -16.17 -5.50 -4.40
CA GLY A 36 -15.51 -5.49 -5.71
C GLY A 36 -14.71 -4.23 -6.04
N LYS A 37 -14.59 -3.26 -5.11
CA LYS A 37 -13.84 -2.01 -5.34
C LYS A 37 -12.72 -1.83 -4.33
N PHE A 38 -13.08 -1.75 -3.05
CA PHE A 38 -12.13 -1.53 -1.97
C PHE A 38 -12.71 -1.93 -0.61
N VAL A 39 -11.83 -2.17 0.35
CA VAL A 39 -12.17 -2.35 1.76
C VAL A 39 -11.50 -1.25 2.58
N ASP A 40 -12.28 -0.53 3.39
CA ASP A 40 -11.77 0.44 4.36
C ASP A 40 -11.50 -0.24 5.70
N LEU A 41 -10.36 0.07 6.31
CA LEU A 41 -10.08 -0.18 7.72
C LEU A 41 -10.44 1.07 8.52
N LEU A 42 -11.27 0.92 9.53
CA LEU A 42 -11.60 1.96 10.50
C LEU A 42 -10.95 1.62 11.85
N HIS A 43 -10.72 2.65 12.66
CA HIS A 43 -10.43 2.54 14.08
C HIS A 43 -11.27 3.58 14.83
N ASP A 44 -12.08 3.15 15.78
CA ASP A 44 -13.07 3.99 16.48
C ASP A 44 -13.96 4.80 15.52
N GLY A 45 -14.39 4.16 14.43
CA GLY A 45 -15.19 4.77 13.36
C GLY A 45 -14.43 5.75 12.45
N ARG A 46 -13.14 6.01 12.68
CA ARG A 46 -12.30 6.85 11.81
C ARG A 46 -11.56 5.98 10.77
N PRO A 47 -11.59 6.33 9.47
CA PRO A 47 -10.79 5.63 8.45
C PRO A 47 -9.28 5.70 8.74
N VAL A 48 -8.58 4.58 8.57
CA VAL A 48 -7.15 4.40 8.83
C VAL A 48 -6.41 3.96 7.58
N ALA A 49 -6.91 2.93 6.89
CA ALA A 49 -6.32 2.42 5.66
C ALA A 49 -7.42 2.01 4.67
N ARG A 50 -7.04 1.85 3.40
CA ARG A 50 -7.92 1.31 2.36
C ARG A 50 -7.17 0.32 1.50
N TYR A 51 -7.71 -0.87 1.30
CA TYR A 51 -7.24 -1.81 0.30
C TYR A 51 -8.05 -1.63 -0.99
N VAL A 52 -7.40 -1.22 -2.09
CA VAL A 52 -8.05 -1.08 -3.40
C VAL A 52 -7.80 -2.34 -4.21
N HIS A 53 -8.86 -2.94 -4.75
CA HIS A 53 -8.81 -4.28 -5.35
C HIS A 53 -9.83 -4.53 -6.47
N GLU A 54 -10.27 -3.46 -7.13
CA GLU A 54 -11.13 -3.60 -8.31
C GLU A 54 -10.46 -4.48 -9.38
N ARG A 55 -11.24 -5.37 -10.00
CA ARG A 55 -10.76 -6.22 -11.10
C ARG A 55 -10.37 -5.34 -12.29
N ILE A 56 -9.41 -5.82 -13.09
CA ILE A 56 -8.94 -5.09 -14.26
C ILE A 56 -10.10 -4.72 -15.19
N ASP A 57 -10.17 -3.44 -15.52
CA ASP A 57 -11.18 -2.84 -16.37
C ASP A 57 -10.52 -2.32 -17.65
N LEU A 58 -10.81 -2.96 -18.77
CA LEU A 58 -10.23 -2.64 -20.09
C LEU A 58 -11.11 -1.69 -20.92
N SER A 59 -12.15 -1.10 -20.32
CA SER A 59 -13.06 -0.19 -21.03
C SER A 59 -12.36 1.09 -21.53
N SER A 60 -11.29 1.53 -20.87
CA SER A 60 -10.41 2.61 -21.33
C SER A 60 -8.98 2.47 -20.79
N PRO A 61 -7.99 3.16 -21.38
CA PRO A 61 -6.63 3.21 -20.83
C PRO A 61 -6.57 3.71 -19.38
N GLU A 62 -7.42 4.68 -19.02
CA GLU A 62 -7.51 5.27 -17.69
C GLU A 62 -8.07 4.27 -16.68
N ARG A 63 -9.17 3.60 -17.04
CA ARG A 63 -9.77 2.55 -16.20
C ARG A 63 -8.82 1.37 -15.98
N ARG A 64 -8.06 1.00 -17.03
CA ARG A 64 -7.01 -0.01 -16.88
C ARG A 64 -5.93 0.49 -15.92
N GLU A 65 -5.54 1.75 -16.02
CA GLU A 65 -4.54 2.33 -15.10
C GLU A 65 -4.99 2.25 -13.65
N GLU A 66 -6.26 2.55 -13.40
CA GLU A 66 -6.87 2.55 -12.08
C GLU A 66 -6.95 1.15 -11.46
N THR A 67 -7.07 0.10 -12.28
CA THR A 67 -7.45 -1.26 -11.85
C THR A 67 -6.41 -2.35 -12.11
N TYR A 68 -5.28 -2.06 -12.77
CA TYR A 68 -4.29 -3.10 -13.15
C TYR A 68 -3.54 -3.75 -11.97
N LYS A 69 -3.70 -3.26 -10.73
CA LYS A 69 -3.04 -3.83 -9.54
C LYS A 69 -3.74 -3.42 -8.25
N PRO A 70 -3.80 -4.33 -7.27
CA PRO A 70 -4.23 -3.99 -5.93
C PRO A 70 -3.10 -3.31 -5.15
N PHE A 71 -3.47 -2.40 -4.24
CA PHE A 71 -2.53 -1.67 -3.40
C PHE A 71 -3.24 -1.13 -2.15
N HIS A 72 -2.46 -0.64 -1.17
CA HIS A 72 -3.03 -0.04 0.03
C HIS A 72 -2.81 1.46 0.09
N HIS A 73 -3.82 2.13 0.62
CA HIS A 73 -3.84 3.52 1.01
C HIS A 73 -3.78 3.66 2.53
N VAL A 74 -3.27 4.80 2.99
CA VAL A 74 -3.33 5.22 4.40
C VAL A 74 -3.98 6.60 4.45
N TYR A 75 -4.97 6.74 5.32
CA TYR A 75 -5.63 8.01 5.58
C TYR A 75 -4.77 8.90 6.46
N ASP A 76 -5.01 10.21 6.41
CA ASP A 76 -4.52 11.13 7.43
C ASP A 76 -5.16 10.82 8.80
N TRP A 77 -4.59 11.40 9.86
CA TRP A 77 -5.07 11.18 11.23
C TRP A 77 -6.45 11.80 11.52
N GLU A 78 -7.01 12.58 10.58
CA GLU A 78 -8.39 13.06 10.66
C GLU A 78 -9.38 12.16 9.90
N GLY A 79 -8.89 11.19 9.12
CA GLY A 79 -9.69 10.32 8.27
C GLY A 79 -10.28 11.03 7.04
N LYS A 80 -9.74 12.19 6.63
CA LYS A 80 -10.34 13.04 5.59
C LYS A 80 -9.72 12.89 4.21
N SER A 81 -8.44 12.57 4.13
CA SER A 81 -7.69 12.46 2.87
C SER A 81 -6.61 11.39 2.98
N PHE A 82 -6.05 10.97 1.84
CA PHE A 82 -4.96 9.99 1.82
C PHE A 82 -3.59 10.67 1.91
N ILE A 83 -2.73 10.13 2.76
CA ILE A 83 -1.31 10.51 2.81
C ILE A 83 -0.46 9.69 1.83
N THR A 84 -1.05 8.67 1.20
CA THR A 84 -0.43 7.84 0.17
C THR A 84 -1.08 8.03 -1.20
N LYS A 85 -0.38 7.61 -2.26
CA LYS A 85 -0.82 7.83 -3.64
C LYS A 85 -1.70 6.71 -4.21
N GLY A 86 -2.74 7.12 -4.94
CA GLY A 86 -3.61 6.25 -5.75
C GLY A 86 -3.39 6.44 -7.26
N PRO A 87 -4.39 6.12 -8.10
CA PRO A 87 -4.48 6.40 -9.54
C PRO A 87 -4.12 7.82 -9.99
N GLY A 88 -3.70 7.96 -11.25
CA GLY A 88 -3.45 9.25 -11.91
C GLY A 88 -2.24 10.03 -11.37
N GLY A 89 -2.15 11.31 -11.74
CA GLY A 89 -1.08 12.24 -11.32
C GLY A 89 0.31 11.92 -11.88
N LYS A 90 1.38 12.36 -11.21
CA LYS A 90 2.76 12.11 -11.67
C LYS A 90 3.25 10.72 -11.28
N TYR A 91 3.92 10.02 -12.20
CA TYR A 91 4.48 8.67 -12.01
C TYR A 91 3.41 7.66 -11.60
N THR A 92 2.44 7.47 -12.48
CA THR A 92 1.18 6.77 -12.18
C THR A 92 1.37 5.32 -11.77
N HIS A 93 2.46 4.67 -12.16
CA HIS A 93 2.80 3.31 -11.74
C HIS A 93 3.21 3.16 -10.27
N HIS A 94 3.52 4.26 -9.57
CA HIS A 94 3.82 4.24 -8.14
C HIS A 94 2.55 4.40 -7.30
N ARG A 95 2.15 3.32 -6.60
CA ARG A 95 0.98 3.26 -5.71
C ARG A 95 1.40 3.26 -4.24
N GLY A 96 0.46 3.56 -3.34
CA GLY A 96 0.66 3.86 -1.92
C GLY A 96 1.58 2.89 -1.17
N ILE A 97 1.10 1.68 -0.88
CA ILE A 97 1.93 0.58 -0.37
C ILE A 97 1.80 -0.56 -1.38
N TYR A 98 2.92 -0.95 -2.00
CA TYR A 98 2.93 -1.81 -3.16
C TYR A 98 4.15 -2.73 -3.22
N PHE A 99 3.95 -3.93 -3.79
CA PHE A 99 4.97 -4.94 -4.04
C PHE A 99 4.89 -5.45 -5.48
N GLY A 100 6.00 -5.39 -6.21
CA GLY A 100 6.10 -5.83 -7.60
C GLY A 100 7.49 -5.63 -8.18
N PHE A 101 7.69 -6.02 -9.44
CA PHE A 101 9.01 -6.03 -10.09
C PHE A 101 8.92 -5.67 -11.57
N SER A 102 9.84 -4.82 -12.05
CA SER A 102 9.87 -4.40 -13.46
C SER A 102 10.48 -5.42 -14.39
N LYS A 103 11.20 -6.42 -13.85
CA LYS A 103 11.76 -7.53 -14.61
C LYS A 103 11.45 -8.83 -13.89
N THR A 104 10.44 -9.54 -14.37
CA THR A 104 10.05 -10.86 -13.84
C THR A 104 10.19 -11.89 -14.95
N GLY A 105 11.07 -12.87 -14.79
CA GLY A 105 11.26 -13.96 -15.74
C GLY A 105 10.47 -15.20 -15.33
N TYR A 106 9.88 -15.92 -16.29
CA TYR A 106 9.23 -17.21 -16.06
C TYR A 106 9.17 -18.02 -17.36
N THR A 107 8.83 -19.30 -17.27
CA THR A 107 8.52 -20.14 -18.42
C THR A 107 7.01 -20.34 -18.52
N ASP A 108 6.41 -19.99 -19.66
CA ASP A 108 4.98 -20.17 -19.87
C ASP A 108 4.59 -21.65 -20.10
N ALA A 109 3.29 -21.92 -20.18
CA ALA A 109 2.75 -23.27 -20.38
C ALA A 109 3.19 -23.93 -21.70
N SER A 110 3.68 -23.16 -22.68
CA SER A 110 4.23 -23.70 -23.93
C SER A 110 5.73 -24.06 -23.84
N GLY A 111 6.35 -23.81 -22.68
CA GLY A 111 7.79 -24.01 -22.48
C GLY A 111 8.64 -22.84 -22.94
N LYS A 112 8.03 -21.69 -23.30
CA LYS A 112 8.77 -20.52 -23.77
C LYS A 112 9.15 -19.60 -22.61
N ALA A 113 10.39 -19.12 -22.62
CA ALA A 113 10.86 -18.11 -21.67
C ALA A 113 10.17 -16.76 -21.92
N GLN A 114 9.68 -16.15 -20.85
CA GLN A 114 9.01 -14.86 -20.83
C GLN A 114 9.76 -13.91 -19.89
N THR A 115 9.65 -12.61 -20.18
CA THR A 115 10.05 -11.56 -19.25
C THR A 115 8.98 -10.48 -19.25
N VAL A 116 8.45 -10.19 -18.06
CA VAL A 116 7.30 -9.30 -17.88
C VAL A 116 7.58 -8.21 -16.85
N ASP A 117 6.84 -7.11 -16.98
CA ASP A 117 6.96 -5.91 -16.14
C ASP A 117 5.69 -5.74 -15.29
N ILE A 118 5.69 -6.37 -14.12
CA ILE A 118 4.58 -6.29 -13.16
C ILE A 118 4.57 -4.93 -12.45
N TRP A 119 5.70 -4.23 -12.40
CA TRP A 119 5.77 -2.91 -11.79
C TRP A 119 4.99 -1.85 -12.58
N HIS A 120 5.14 -1.80 -13.89
CA HIS A 120 4.42 -0.85 -14.74
C HIS A 120 3.09 -1.41 -15.24
N CYS A 121 2.88 -2.73 -15.17
CA CYS A 121 1.67 -3.41 -15.65
C CYS A 121 1.32 -2.95 -17.07
N LYS A 122 2.24 -3.10 -18.03
CA LYS A 122 2.03 -2.63 -19.40
C LYS A 122 0.84 -3.33 -20.08
N PRO A 123 0.08 -2.63 -20.92
CA PRO A 123 -1.01 -3.22 -21.69
C PRO A 123 -0.47 -4.28 -22.66
N GLY A 124 -1.31 -5.28 -22.93
CA GLY A 124 -1.01 -6.35 -23.87
C GLY A 124 -1.13 -5.86 -25.31
N LYS A 125 -0.64 -6.68 -26.24
CA LYS A 125 -0.90 -6.50 -27.68
C LYS A 125 -2.21 -7.20 -28.05
N ASP A 126 -2.77 -6.83 -29.19
CA ASP A 126 -3.86 -7.57 -29.84
C ASP A 126 -5.07 -7.84 -28.94
N GLY A 127 -5.45 -6.86 -28.11
CA GLY A 127 -6.61 -6.93 -27.21
C GLY A 127 -6.38 -7.70 -25.90
N GLN A 128 -5.15 -8.18 -25.64
CA GLN A 128 -4.82 -8.85 -24.38
C GLN A 128 -4.76 -7.86 -23.21
N PRO A 129 -5.12 -8.28 -21.98
CA PRO A 129 -5.10 -7.41 -20.79
C PRO A 129 -3.70 -6.86 -20.48
N GLY A 130 -2.65 -7.58 -20.91
CA GLY A 130 -1.27 -7.30 -20.55
C GLY A 130 -0.97 -7.72 -19.12
N THR A 131 0.24 -7.36 -18.67
CA THR A 131 0.68 -7.62 -17.31
C THR A 131 -0.16 -6.87 -16.29
N HIS A 132 -0.61 -7.57 -15.24
CA HIS A 132 -1.43 -7.01 -14.17
C HIS A 132 -1.40 -7.93 -12.94
N GLN A 133 -1.95 -7.42 -11.83
CA GLN A 133 -2.19 -8.19 -10.61
C GLN A 133 -3.67 -8.08 -10.25
N THR A 134 -4.26 -9.15 -9.74
CA THR A 134 -5.67 -9.19 -9.33
C THR A 134 -5.81 -9.69 -7.92
N HIS A 135 -6.74 -9.11 -7.18
CA HIS A 135 -7.24 -9.75 -5.96
C HIS A 135 -8.11 -10.94 -6.34
N GLU A 136 -7.82 -12.10 -5.77
CA GLU A 136 -8.59 -13.33 -5.96
C GLU A 136 -9.49 -13.62 -4.76
N GLU A 137 -8.97 -13.49 -3.55
CA GLU A 137 -9.68 -13.91 -2.34
C GLU A 137 -9.18 -13.18 -1.08
N PHE A 138 -10.09 -12.88 -0.15
CA PHE A 138 -9.76 -12.60 1.24
C PHE A 138 -9.60 -13.93 1.99
N LEU A 139 -8.36 -14.37 2.18
CA LEU A 139 -8.02 -15.59 2.91
C LEU A 139 -8.25 -15.42 4.42
N GLU A 140 -8.11 -14.19 4.91
CA GLU A 140 -8.40 -13.82 6.29
C GLU A 140 -8.74 -12.33 6.34
N GLN A 141 -9.72 -11.98 7.17
CA GLN A 141 -10.03 -10.60 7.50
C GLN A 141 -10.52 -10.54 8.96
N THR A 142 -9.62 -10.19 9.87
CA THR A 142 -9.87 -10.13 11.32
C THR A 142 -9.62 -8.72 11.84
N ALA A 143 -10.39 -8.29 12.84
CA ALA A 143 -10.23 -7.01 13.51
C ALA A 143 -10.72 -7.11 14.96
N ASP A 144 -10.00 -6.46 15.85
CA ASP A 144 -10.30 -6.36 17.28
C ASP A 144 -9.87 -4.97 17.83
N ALA A 145 -9.84 -4.83 19.16
CA ALA A 145 -9.47 -3.57 19.81
C ALA A 145 -7.99 -3.18 19.60
N GLU A 146 -7.09 -4.13 19.38
CA GLU A 146 -5.64 -3.91 19.33
C GLU A 146 -5.09 -3.90 17.91
N SER A 147 -5.70 -4.67 17.00
CA SER A 147 -5.21 -4.81 15.64
C SER A 147 -6.26 -5.28 14.64
N ALA A 148 -5.90 -5.16 13.36
CA ALA A 148 -6.61 -5.79 12.27
C ALA A 148 -5.65 -6.46 11.30
N THR A 149 -6.01 -7.65 10.82
CA THR A 149 -5.22 -8.41 9.86
C THR A 149 -6.04 -8.68 8.61
N GLN A 150 -5.42 -8.50 7.45
CA GLN A 150 -5.97 -8.89 6.17
C GLN A 150 -4.95 -9.76 5.43
N ARG A 151 -5.33 -11.00 5.09
CA ARG A 151 -4.54 -11.91 4.27
C ARG A 151 -5.24 -12.13 2.94
N LEU A 152 -4.50 -11.93 1.86
CA LEU A 152 -5.02 -11.78 0.50
C LEU A 152 -4.38 -12.83 -0.40
N ARG A 153 -5.17 -13.46 -1.27
CA ARG A 153 -4.64 -14.14 -2.46
C ARG A 153 -4.64 -13.15 -3.63
N ILE A 154 -3.48 -12.96 -4.24
CA ILE A 154 -3.27 -12.08 -5.38
C ILE A 154 -2.64 -12.89 -6.51
N ALA A 155 -3.23 -12.86 -7.71
CA ALA A 155 -2.64 -13.50 -8.88
C ALA A 155 -1.77 -12.52 -9.66
N TRP A 156 -0.65 -13.00 -10.22
CA TRP A 156 0.26 -12.25 -11.09
C TRP A 156 0.11 -12.77 -12.53
N HIS A 157 -0.23 -11.86 -13.44
CA HIS A 157 -0.59 -12.20 -14.81
C HIS A 157 0.48 -11.76 -15.83
N GLY A 158 0.72 -12.64 -16.80
CA GLY A 158 1.58 -12.40 -17.96
C GLY A 158 0.94 -11.49 -19.00
N ASN A 159 1.63 -11.29 -20.14
CA ASN A 159 1.15 -10.44 -21.23
C ASN A 159 -0.16 -10.94 -21.87
N ASP A 160 -0.35 -12.26 -21.89
CA ASP A 160 -1.53 -12.97 -22.40
C ASP A 160 -2.66 -13.08 -21.35
N GLY A 161 -2.47 -12.50 -20.17
CA GLY A 161 -3.42 -12.60 -19.06
C GLY A 161 -3.36 -13.94 -18.31
N ALA A 162 -2.48 -14.87 -18.67
CA ALA A 162 -2.33 -16.11 -17.92
C ALA A 162 -1.65 -15.86 -16.56
N VAL A 163 -2.09 -16.57 -15.52
CA VAL A 163 -1.47 -16.52 -14.20
C VAL A 163 -0.17 -17.32 -14.22
N PHE A 164 0.95 -16.70 -13.82
CA PHE A 164 2.24 -17.39 -13.70
C PHE A 164 2.73 -17.50 -12.25
N ALA A 165 2.18 -16.71 -11.32
CA ALA A 165 2.47 -16.81 -9.89
C ALA A 165 1.27 -16.38 -9.05
N ASN A 166 1.16 -16.95 -7.86
CA ASN A 166 0.21 -16.56 -6.82
C ASN A 166 0.97 -15.97 -5.63
N GLU A 167 0.46 -14.87 -5.10
CA GLU A 167 0.97 -14.19 -3.93
C GLU A 167 -0.02 -14.33 -2.78
N GLU A 168 0.44 -14.83 -1.64
CA GLU A 168 -0.25 -14.61 -0.36
C GLU A 168 0.34 -13.39 0.34
N ARG A 169 -0.43 -12.31 0.40
CA ARG A 169 -0.03 -11.04 1.01
C ARG A 169 -0.77 -10.82 2.31
N THR A 170 -0.04 -10.59 3.40
CA THR A 170 -0.64 -10.26 4.70
C THR A 170 -0.26 -8.86 5.10
N LEU A 171 -1.26 -8.06 5.52
CA LEU A 171 -1.03 -6.82 6.24
C LEU A 171 -1.69 -6.90 7.60
N ARG A 172 -0.94 -6.56 8.65
CA ARG A 172 -1.47 -6.35 10.00
C ARG A 172 -1.28 -4.91 10.42
N PHE A 173 -2.36 -4.29 10.85
CA PHE A 173 -2.46 -2.90 11.27
C PHE A 173 -2.62 -2.84 12.79
N SER A 174 -1.88 -1.94 13.43
CA SER A 174 -2.00 -1.63 14.87
C SER A 174 -1.47 -0.23 15.13
N PHE A 175 -1.67 0.31 16.33
CA PHE A 175 -1.03 1.57 16.74
C PHE A 175 0.12 1.31 17.72
N ASP A 176 1.22 2.05 17.56
CA ASP A 176 2.26 2.11 18.58
C ASP A 176 1.79 2.98 19.78
N ALA A 177 2.54 2.94 20.89
CA ALA A 177 2.21 3.71 22.08
C ALA A 177 2.21 5.24 21.86
N ALA A 178 2.82 5.73 20.78
CA ALA A 178 2.84 7.14 20.40
C ALA A 178 1.73 7.49 19.38
N GLY A 179 0.82 6.56 19.06
CA GLY A 179 -0.27 6.77 18.10
C GLY A 179 0.14 6.70 16.63
N GLY A 180 1.35 6.19 16.33
CA GLY A 180 1.80 5.87 14.99
C GLY A 180 1.15 4.59 14.46
N LEU A 181 0.73 4.59 13.20
CA LEU A 181 0.19 3.41 12.54
C LEU A 181 1.34 2.45 12.19
N VAL A 182 1.32 1.26 12.78
CA VAL A 182 2.20 0.15 12.44
C VAL A 182 1.51 -0.72 11.40
N VAL A 183 2.19 -0.92 10.26
CA VAL A 183 1.76 -1.80 9.17
C VAL A 183 2.82 -2.88 9.00
N ASP A 184 2.56 -4.06 9.56
CA ASP A 184 3.31 -5.26 9.28
C ASP A 184 2.90 -5.79 7.91
N PHE A 185 3.89 -6.08 7.06
CA PHE A 185 3.68 -6.62 5.72
C PHE A 185 4.46 -7.92 5.57
N SER A 186 3.80 -8.97 5.11
CA SER A 186 4.46 -10.15 4.57
C SER A 186 3.91 -10.53 3.21
N SER A 187 4.74 -11.15 2.40
CA SER A 187 4.33 -11.68 1.09
C SER A 187 5.06 -12.99 0.81
N THR A 188 4.29 -13.98 0.35
CA THR A 188 4.78 -15.27 -0.14
C THR A 188 4.39 -15.39 -1.61
N LEU A 189 5.36 -15.29 -2.53
CA LEU A 189 5.16 -15.43 -3.96
C LEU A 189 5.54 -16.84 -4.41
N THR A 190 4.55 -17.58 -4.90
CA THR A 190 4.66 -18.97 -5.33
C THR A 190 4.36 -19.08 -6.83
N PRO A 191 5.33 -19.49 -7.67
CA PRO A 191 5.07 -19.78 -9.08
C PRO A 191 3.99 -20.83 -9.28
N VAL A 192 3.20 -20.72 -10.35
CA VAL A 192 2.25 -21.76 -10.75
C VAL A 192 2.97 -22.96 -11.35
N ALA A 193 4.08 -22.74 -12.05
CA ALA A 193 4.93 -23.78 -12.60
C ALA A 193 6.36 -23.27 -12.77
N GLY A 194 7.32 -24.17 -12.66
CA GLY A 194 8.74 -23.87 -12.91
C GLY A 194 9.33 -22.82 -11.96
N GLU A 195 10.34 -22.12 -12.47
CA GLU A 195 11.04 -21.04 -11.76
C GLU A 195 10.50 -19.68 -12.19
N VAL A 196 10.30 -18.78 -11.23
CA VAL A 196 10.13 -17.35 -11.47
C VAL A 196 11.35 -16.61 -10.93
N THR A 197 11.92 -15.72 -11.74
CA THR A 197 12.96 -14.79 -11.31
C THR A 197 12.37 -13.41 -11.14
N VAL A 198 12.71 -12.71 -10.06
CA VAL A 198 12.32 -11.32 -9.83
C VAL A 198 13.57 -10.44 -9.76
N ASP A 199 13.54 -9.32 -10.47
CA ASP A 199 14.59 -8.32 -10.60
C ASP A 199 13.95 -6.97 -11.00
N GLY A 200 14.75 -5.93 -11.18
CA GLY A 200 14.32 -4.69 -11.79
C GLY A 200 15.41 -3.65 -11.73
N ASP A 201 15.09 -2.55 -11.07
CA ASP A 201 16.00 -1.46 -10.77
C ASP A 201 15.55 -0.80 -9.45
N PRO A 202 16.39 0.04 -8.81
CA PRO A 202 16.08 0.67 -7.53
C PRO A 202 14.74 1.40 -7.48
N GLN A 203 14.25 1.88 -8.61
CA GLN A 203 13.04 2.67 -8.69
C GLN A 203 11.78 1.83 -8.89
N HIS A 204 11.92 0.63 -9.47
CA HIS A 204 10.82 -0.13 -10.04
C HIS A 204 10.83 -1.62 -9.65
N ALA A 205 11.23 -1.96 -8.42
CA ALA A 205 11.17 -3.33 -7.93
C ALA A 205 11.13 -3.40 -6.40
N GLY A 206 10.55 -4.47 -5.86
CA GLY A 206 10.48 -4.76 -4.43
C GLY A 206 9.28 -4.11 -3.72
N PHE A 207 9.42 -3.88 -2.41
CA PHE A 207 8.36 -3.37 -1.54
C PHE A 207 8.57 -1.88 -1.28
N HIS A 208 7.62 -1.04 -1.71
CA HIS A 208 7.76 0.41 -1.71
C HIS A 208 6.59 1.12 -1.05
N PHE A 209 6.90 2.28 -0.47
CA PHE A 209 5.94 3.28 -0.02
C PHE A 209 5.94 4.49 -0.97
N ARG A 210 4.76 5.02 -1.24
CA ARG A 210 4.53 6.23 -2.02
C ARG A 210 3.55 7.17 -1.32
N ALA A 211 4.07 8.32 -0.87
CA ALA A 211 3.28 9.43 -0.37
C ALA A 211 2.38 10.03 -1.47
N SER A 212 1.34 10.74 -1.03
CA SER A 212 0.32 11.39 -1.86
C SER A 212 0.92 12.13 -3.06
N ASN A 213 0.13 12.20 -4.14
CA ASN A 213 0.50 12.94 -5.35
C ASN A 213 0.84 14.41 -5.06
N GLU A 214 0.22 14.99 -4.03
CA GLU A 214 0.51 16.35 -3.54
C GLU A 214 2.01 16.56 -3.29
N VAL A 215 2.73 15.53 -2.80
CA VAL A 215 4.19 15.66 -2.58
C VAL A 215 4.92 15.94 -3.88
N ALA A 216 4.57 15.25 -4.97
CA ALA A 216 5.21 15.45 -6.27
C ALA A 216 4.87 16.79 -6.94
N GLU A 217 3.74 17.37 -6.57
CA GLU A 217 3.23 18.60 -7.16
C GLU A 217 3.68 19.84 -6.39
N ASN A 218 3.67 19.76 -5.05
CA ASN A 218 3.69 20.94 -4.20
C ASN A 218 4.82 20.92 -3.16
N THR A 219 5.17 19.76 -2.60
CA THR A 219 6.02 19.71 -1.39
C THR A 219 7.29 18.87 -1.52
N ALA A 220 7.66 18.42 -2.73
CA ALA A 220 8.81 17.52 -2.94
C ALA A 220 10.11 18.04 -2.31
N LYS A 221 10.36 19.35 -2.37
CA LYS A 221 11.56 19.98 -1.79
C LYS A 221 11.53 20.09 -0.26
N GLN A 222 10.42 19.73 0.37
CA GLN A 222 10.29 19.60 1.83
C GLN A 222 10.46 18.16 2.33
N THR A 223 10.55 17.19 1.41
CA THR A 223 10.83 15.80 1.75
C THR A 223 12.29 15.66 2.16
N TYR A 224 12.56 14.98 3.27
CA TYR A 224 13.92 14.59 3.64
C TYR A 224 13.93 13.16 4.19
N TYR A 225 15.13 12.59 4.27
CA TYR A 225 15.34 11.23 4.72
C TYR A 225 16.16 11.19 5.99
N ILE A 226 15.93 10.15 6.78
CA ILE A 226 16.76 9.79 7.93
C ILE A 226 17.27 8.38 7.65
N ARG A 227 18.57 8.16 7.84
CA ARG A 227 19.21 6.90 7.51
C ARG A 227 20.06 6.43 8.68
N PRO A 228 20.27 5.10 8.81
CA PRO A 228 21.25 4.57 9.73
C PRO A 228 22.61 5.24 9.52
N LYS A 229 23.32 5.53 10.61
CA LYS A 229 24.68 6.12 10.65
C LYS A 229 24.80 7.57 10.16
N THR A 230 24.13 7.97 9.06
CA THR A 230 24.25 9.34 8.52
C THR A 230 23.22 10.31 9.09
N GLY A 231 22.16 9.81 9.75
CA GLY A 231 21.13 10.65 10.36
C GLY A 231 20.24 11.38 9.35
N LYS A 232 19.67 12.51 9.79
CA LYS A 232 18.76 13.37 9.03
C LYS A 232 19.52 14.13 7.93
N ASP A 233 18.99 14.07 6.72
CA ASP A 233 19.50 14.80 5.55
C ASP A 233 18.81 16.15 5.37
N ALA A 234 19.37 16.98 4.48
CA ALA A 234 18.73 18.22 4.05
C ALA A 234 17.49 17.96 3.17
N PRO A 235 16.46 18.82 3.23
CA PRO A 235 15.29 18.73 2.34
C PRO A 235 15.65 18.67 0.85
N GLY A 236 14.96 17.79 0.13
CA GLY A 236 15.15 17.53 -1.29
C GLY A 236 16.37 16.67 -1.65
N LYS A 237 17.20 16.27 -0.67
CA LYS A 237 18.33 15.35 -0.90
C LYS A 237 17.86 13.90 -0.92
N THR A 238 18.43 13.13 -1.84
CA THR A 238 18.12 11.72 -2.03
C THR A 238 19.39 10.93 -2.29
N ILE A 239 19.43 9.70 -1.80
CA ILE A 239 20.46 8.71 -2.07
C ILE A 239 19.79 7.53 -2.77
N ASN A 240 20.31 7.20 -3.95
CA ASN A 240 19.84 6.09 -4.76
C ASN A 240 21.00 5.15 -5.00
N TRP A 241 20.79 3.86 -4.74
CA TRP A 241 21.75 2.87 -5.17
C TRP A 241 21.97 2.95 -6.69
N ASP A 242 23.23 2.89 -7.09
CA ASP A 242 23.71 2.56 -8.43
C ASP A 242 25.05 1.79 -8.30
N ALA A 243 25.51 1.17 -9.39
CA ALA A 243 26.73 0.35 -9.36
C ALA A 243 28.00 1.13 -8.94
N LYS A 244 28.02 2.47 -9.05
CA LYS A 244 29.17 3.30 -8.70
C LYS A 244 29.17 3.72 -7.22
N ASN A 245 28.02 3.67 -6.55
CA ASN A 245 27.86 4.02 -5.13
C ASN A 245 27.42 2.83 -4.26
N ASP A 246 27.69 1.62 -4.75
CA ASP A 246 27.31 0.36 -4.15
C ASP A 246 28.05 0.13 -2.82
N SER A 247 27.38 0.35 -1.69
CA SER A 247 28.00 0.37 -0.36
C SER A 247 27.00 0.03 0.74
N ASP A 248 27.47 -0.13 1.98
CA ASP A 248 26.63 -0.36 3.16
C ASP A 248 25.71 0.84 3.49
N SER A 249 25.87 1.98 2.80
CA SER A 249 24.96 3.13 2.91
C SER A 249 23.78 3.05 1.92
N THR A 250 23.86 2.18 0.93
CA THR A 250 22.88 2.02 -0.15
C THR A 250 22.33 0.59 -0.26
N ARG A 251 22.92 -0.38 0.45
CA ARG A 251 22.47 -1.77 0.56
C ARG A 251 22.12 -2.17 1.99
N ASP A 252 21.20 -3.12 2.11
CA ASP A 252 20.93 -3.92 3.31
C ASP A 252 20.70 -3.08 4.58
N LEU A 253 20.15 -1.88 4.41
CA LEU A 253 19.81 -1.00 5.51
C LEU A 253 18.68 -1.65 6.33
N PRO A 254 18.85 -1.80 7.66
CA PRO A 254 17.80 -2.41 8.51
C PRO A 254 16.56 -1.52 8.59
N TRP A 255 16.73 -0.21 8.36
CA TRP A 255 15.65 0.74 8.28
C TRP A 255 16.01 1.96 7.43
N LYS A 256 14.99 2.70 7.01
CA LYS A 256 15.10 4.04 6.40
C LYS A 256 13.83 4.82 6.73
N ALA A 257 13.93 6.12 7.00
CA ALA A 257 12.73 6.95 7.21
C ALA A 257 12.63 8.08 6.19
N MET A 258 11.41 8.42 5.83
CA MET A 258 11.07 9.53 4.94
C MET A 258 10.11 10.47 5.67
N SER A 259 10.49 11.73 5.82
CA SER A 259 9.60 12.80 6.30
C SER A 259 9.08 13.61 5.12
N PHE A 260 7.79 13.88 5.08
CA PHE A 260 7.11 14.52 3.95
C PHE A 260 5.89 15.35 4.42
N VAL A 261 5.34 16.19 3.53
CA VAL A 261 4.20 17.06 3.84
C VAL A 261 3.02 16.81 2.90
N VAL A 262 1.85 16.60 3.48
CA VAL A 262 0.56 16.47 2.78
C VAL A 262 -0.48 17.27 3.56
N GLY A 263 -1.31 18.05 2.87
CA GLY A 263 -2.32 18.90 3.51
C GLY A 263 -1.73 19.90 4.51
N GLY A 264 -0.51 20.39 4.24
CA GLY A 264 0.22 21.28 5.15
C GLY A 264 0.72 20.62 6.46
N LYS A 265 0.51 19.31 6.64
CA LYS A 265 0.92 18.56 7.84
C LYS A 265 2.13 17.69 7.54
N ARG A 266 3.05 17.60 8.50
CA ARG A 266 4.24 16.75 8.40
C ARG A 266 3.92 15.35 8.88
N TYR A 267 4.43 14.36 8.14
CA TYR A 267 4.38 12.95 8.49
C TYR A 267 5.76 12.34 8.32
N THR A 268 6.01 11.24 9.02
CA THR A 268 7.19 10.41 8.82
C THR A 268 6.77 8.95 8.65
N THR A 269 7.30 8.30 7.61
CA THR A 269 7.19 6.84 7.42
C THR A 269 8.56 6.22 7.65
N VAL A 270 8.67 5.32 8.63
CA VAL A 270 9.84 4.48 8.87
C VAL A 270 9.60 3.14 8.18
N TYR A 271 10.49 2.77 7.26
CA TYR A 271 10.54 1.49 6.58
C TYR A 271 11.54 0.59 7.29
N LEU A 272 11.12 -0.62 7.67
CA LEU A 272 11.90 -1.60 8.41
C LEU A 272 12.01 -2.88 7.59
N ASP A 273 13.21 -3.43 7.47
CA ASP A 273 13.56 -4.59 6.64
C ASP A 273 14.06 -5.75 7.53
N ARG A 274 13.49 -6.95 7.37
CA ARG A 274 14.02 -8.15 8.04
C ARG A 274 15.32 -8.61 7.36
N PRO A 275 16.33 -9.05 8.12
CA PRO A 275 17.56 -9.57 7.55
C PRO A 275 17.35 -10.86 6.73
N GLN A 276 16.23 -11.58 6.94
CA GLN A 276 15.85 -12.77 6.20
C GLN A 276 15.30 -12.49 4.79
N ASN A 277 14.90 -11.25 4.48
CA ASN A 277 14.50 -10.90 3.12
C ASN A 277 15.68 -11.10 2.15
N PRO A 278 15.45 -11.35 0.85
CA PRO A 278 16.56 -11.57 -0.07
C PRO A 278 17.51 -10.38 -0.13
N LYS A 279 18.81 -10.70 -0.24
CA LYS A 279 19.92 -9.74 -0.22
C LYS A 279 20.82 -9.92 -1.47
N PRO A 280 21.56 -8.88 -1.90
CA PRO A 280 21.51 -7.52 -1.35
C PRO A 280 20.20 -6.80 -1.73
N ALA A 281 19.58 -6.18 -0.73
CA ALA A 281 18.47 -5.24 -0.86
C ALA A 281 19.06 -3.84 -1.12
N ARG A 282 18.77 -3.28 -2.28
CA ARG A 282 19.31 -2.00 -2.76
C ARG A 282 18.27 -0.92 -2.63
N PHE A 283 18.58 0.15 -1.91
CA PHE A 283 17.59 1.16 -1.55
C PHE A 283 17.53 2.32 -2.55
N SER A 284 16.35 2.92 -2.64
CA SER A 284 16.09 4.06 -3.52
C SER A 284 15.17 5.09 -2.89
N GLU A 285 15.42 6.35 -3.20
CA GLU A 285 14.76 7.52 -2.62
C GLU A 285 14.38 8.52 -3.71
N ARG A 286 13.23 9.16 -3.52
CA ARG A 286 12.76 10.27 -4.37
C ARG A 286 12.15 11.36 -3.51
N ASP A 287 12.51 12.60 -3.82
CA ASP A 287 12.01 13.80 -3.13
C ASP A 287 10.49 13.96 -3.32
N TYR A 288 9.93 13.44 -4.40
CA TYR A 288 8.49 13.36 -4.63
C TYR A 288 7.73 12.36 -3.74
N GLY A 289 8.36 11.81 -2.70
CA GLY A 289 7.71 11.00 -1.68
C GLY A 289 7.66 9.50 -1.99
N ARG A 290 8.69 8.93 -2.62
CA ARG A 290 8.77 7.48 -2.91
C ARG A 290 10.07 6.90 -2.39
N PHE A 291 9.98 5.79 -1.67
CA PHE A 291 11.15 5.04 -1.24
C PHE A 291 10.85 3.58 -0.96
N GLY A 292 11.92 2.78 -0.94
CA GLY A 292 11.86 1.34 -0.70
C GLY A 292 13.19 0.67 -1.08
N SER A 293 13.16 -0.65 -1.15
CA SER A 293 14.29 -1.47 -1.56
C SER A 293 13.87 -2.53 -2.57
N TYR A 294 14.81 -2.91 -3.44
CA TYR A 294 14.67 -4.05 -4.34
C TYR A 294 15.80 -5.06 -4.15
N PHE A 295 15.53 -6.30 -4.52
CA PHE A 295 16.49 -7.40 -4.52
C PHE A 295 16.31 -8.24 -5.78
N VAL A 296 17.23 -9.18 -5.99
CA VAL A 296 17.09 -10.21 -7.02
C VAL A 296 16.86 -11.54 -6.34
N ALA A 297 15.84 -12.27 -6.76
CA ALA A 297 15.53 -13.57 -6.18
C ALA A 297 14.93 -14.54 -7.22
N LYS A 298 14.94 -15.81 -6.86
CA LYS A 298 14.28 -16.90 -7.58
C LYS A 298 13.24 -17.52 -6.65
N ALA A 299 12.14 -17.97 -7.22
CA ALA A 299 11.12 -18.73 -6.53
C ALA A 299 10.76 -19.97 -7.37
N THR A 300 10.39 -21.05 -6.68
CA THR A 300 9.75 -22.23 -7.26
C THR A 300 8.58 -22.64 -6.36
N GLU A 301 7.74 -23.58 -6.80
CA GLU A 301 6.64 -24.10 -5.96
C GLU A 301 7.14 -24.66 -4.61
N GLY A 302 8.27 -25.38 -4.62
CA GLY A 302 8.88 -25.95 -3.40
C GLY A 302 9.75 -24.97 -2.61
N ALA A 303 10.05 -23.79 -3.15
CA ALA A 303 10.85 -22.75 -2.51
C ALA A 303 10.30 -21.36 -2.89
N PRO A 304 9.14 -20.96 -2.32
CA PRO A 304 8.52 -19.69 -2.64
C PRO A 304 9.35 -18.51 -2.13
N LEU A 305 9.21 -17.36 -2.78
CA LEU A 305 9.84 -16.12 -2.34
C LEU A 305 9.06 -15.56 -1.15
N ASN A 306 9.74 -15.44 -0.01
CA ASN A 306 9.18 -14.88 1.22
C ASN A 306 9.82 -13.53 1.52
N VAL A 307 8.99 -12.56 1.91
CA VAL A 307 9.45 -11.26 2.43
C VAL A 307 8.63 -10.81 3.63
N ASN A 308 9.26 -10.01 4.50
CA ASN A 308 8.68 -9.45 5.71
C ASN A 308 9.24 -8.05 5.97
N TYR A 309 8.36 -7.05 5.97
CA TYR A 309 8.67 -5.65 6.18
C TYR A 309 7.72 -5.06 7.22
N ARG A 310 8.10 -3.92 7.80
CA ARG A 310 7.18 -3.10 8.60
C ARG A 310 7.28 -1.65 8.19
N LEU A 311 6.13 -0.98 8.08
CA LEU A 311 6.06 0.48 8.02
C LEU A 311 5.55 0.99 9.36
N VAL A 312 6.18 2.04 9.89
CA VAL A 312 5.64 2.83 11.01
C VAL A 312 5.41 4.24 10.51
N ILE A 313 4.14 4.62 10.41
CA ILE A 313 3.70 5.89 9.83
C ILE A 313 3.15 6.75 10.96
N ALA A 314 3.61 7.99 11.09
CA ALA A 314 3.20 8.86 12.18
C ALA A 314 3.13 10.34 11.77
N PRO A 315 2.29 11.16 12.42
CA PRO A 315 2.34 12.60 12.30
C PRO A 315 3.64 13.13 12.93
N GLY A 316 4.15 14.23 12.38
CA GLY A 316 5.37 14.87 12.86
C GLY A 316 6.67 14.27 12.32
N GLU A 317 7.76 14.73 12.88
CA GLU A 317 9.12 14.25 12.60
C GLU A 317 9.47 13.08 13.55
N ARG A 318 10.36 12.20 13.12
CA ARG A 318 11.00 11.20 14.00
C ARG A 318 12.50 11.50 14.09
N THR A 319 13.13 11.07 15.18
CA THR A 319 14.59 11.12 15.34
C THR A 319 15.25 9.85 14.79
N MET A 320 16.58 9.83 14.71
CA MET A 320 17.32 8.62 14.35
C MET A 320 17.17 7.56 15.45
N GLU A 321 17.21 7.99 16.71
CA GLU A 321 17.06 7.14 17.89
C GLU A 321 15.69 6.45 17.93
N ASP A 322 14.63 7.16 17.54
CA ASP A 322 13.30 6.57 17.38
C ASP A 322 13.30 5.47 16.32
N CYS A 323 13.93 5.73 15.17
CA CYS A 323 14.00 4.78 14.06
C CYS A 323 14.81 3.53 14.42
N ASP A 324 15.94 3.71 15.11
CA ASP A 324 16.76 2.61 15.64
C ASP A 324 15.98 1.76 16.64
N SER A 325 15.22 2.40 17.54
CA SER A 325 14.39 1.71 18.54
C SER A 325 13.28 0.89 17.88
N LEU A 326 12.61 1.44 16.86
CA LEU A 326 11.58 0.73 16.09
C LEU A 326 12.17 -0.46 15.34
N SER A 327 13.36 -0.29 14.74
CA SER A 327 14.06 -1.39 14.06
C SER A 327 14.45 -2.49 15.03
N ALA A 328 15.04 -2.16 16.18
CA ALA A 328 15.41 -3.12 17.21
C ALA A 328 14.19 -3.88 17.76
N ALA A 329 13.06 -3.20 17.96
CA ALA A 329 11.81 -3.84 18.37
C ALA A 329 11.23 -4.77 17.30
N PHE A 330 11.34 -4.39 16.03
CA PHE A 330 10.91 -5.24 14.92
C PHE A 330 11.77 -6.48 14.74
N LEU A 331 13.06 -6.45 15.11
CA LEU A 331 13.96 -7.60 14.96
C LEU A 331 13.83 -8.66 16.06
N LYS A 332 13.15 -8.35 17.16
CA LYS A 332 12.77 -9.33 18.19
C LYS A 332 11.71 -10.29 17.67
#